data_AF-A0A176S5R0-F1
#
_entry.id   AF-A0A176S5R0-F1
#
_cell.length_a   1.000
_cell.length_b   1.000
_cell.length_c   1.000
_cell.angle_alpha   90.00
_cell.angle_beta   90.00
_cell.angle_gamma   90.00
#
_symmetry.space_group_name_H-M   'P 1'
#
loop_
_entity.id
_entity.type
_entity.pdbx_description
1 polymer ?
#
loop_
_entity_poly.entity_id
_entity_poly.type
_entity_poly.pdbx_seq_one_letter_code
_entity_poly.pdbx_strand_id
1 'polypeptide(L)'
;MASVWRRVSFCLCIQRILGGDQDTSLEPADLSNAIIIADDLSPADTVLMQHHGILAFATEYGGSTSHTAILARSLGIPAIVGLQRVHSYIQADDTVIVDGSEGIILAEPDERSLRYYQRRQSEEKRYRSALSKIKALPSLTRDGTSISLQANIEFPEDLKAVKRVGGKEIGLYRTEFLFMNRYQPPDEEEHLEAYRRVIQEAAPVTIRTLDLGADKQIVDNRQHKDSFITNPALSLRGIRLCLKEQNLFKAQLRAILRASALGEVRMMIPMVSDQSEIMQVYKIIEQLKKELRQQSIKFDPSMPIGVMVEVPAMAICSDLIAPHVDFLSIGTNDLIQYSLAADRNDQSVNYLYNPLHPAILRLIKMSLDAATQAGKPISMCGEMANDKRYVRLLLGLGLRTFSVNPESYLEVKQIINKTDMSRLAPLAVRMLDMTSQAERAELLEAINYEN
;
A
#
# COMPACT_ATOMS: atom_id res chain seq x y z
N MET A 1 5.26 -13.38 -33.04
CA MET A 1 5.86 -12.39 -33.97
C MET A 1 4.81 -11.70 -34.84
N ALA A 2 3.73 -11.16 -34.25
CA ALA A 2 2.89 -10.14 -34.88
C ALA A 2 1.92 -9.56 -33.83
N SER A 3 1.91 -8.22 -33.75
CA SER A 3 0.85 -7.31 -33.29
C SER A 3 0.23 -7.47 -31.89
N VAL A 4 0.70 -6.69 -30.91
CA VAL A 4 -0.16 -6.04 -29.88
C VAL A 4 0.51 -4.72 -29.41
N TRP A 5 0.54 -3.70 -30.27
CA TRP A 5 0.77 -2.32 -29.84
C TRP A 5 -0.41 -1.52 -30.39
N ARG A 6 -1.35 -1.13 -29.52
CA ARG A 6 -2.37 -0.13 -29.90
C ARG A 6 -1.85 1.22 -29.40
N ARG A 7 -1.60 2.09 -30.38
CA ARG A 7 -1.21 3.51 -30.29
C ARG A 7 -0.40 3.89 -29.05
N VAL A 8 0.93 3.79 -29.17
CA VAL A 8 1.85 4.51 -28.27
C VAL A 8 2.16 5.84 -28.94
N SER A 9 1.86 6.96 -28.27
CA SER A 9 2.32 8.28 -28.67
C SER A 9 3.48 8.67 -27.76
N PHE A 10 4.64 8.94 -28.36
CA PHE A 10 5.82 9.43 -27.66
C PHE A 10 5.73 10.94 -27.61
N CYS A 11 5.70 11.58 -26.46
CA CYS A 11 5.60 13.05 -26.35
C CYS A 11 6.97 13.65 -26.01
N LEU A 12 7.42 14.69 -26.74
CA LEU A 12 8.73 15.29 -26.59
C LEU A 12 8.70 16.50 -25.64
N CYS A 13 9.67 16.51 -24.72
CA CYS A 13 9.74 17.26 -23.46
C CYS A 13 9.76 18.80 -23.56
N ILE A 14 9.37 19.47 -22.44
CA ILE A 14 10.13 20.62 -21.89
C ILE A 14 11.00 20.15 -20.73
N GLN A 15 12.19 19.71 -21.11
CA GLN A 15 13.47 19.85 -20.43
C GLN A 15 14.52 19.49 -21.48
N ARG A 16 15.04 20.52 -22.15
CA ARG A 16 15.88 20.45 -23.36
C ARG A 16 17.32 20.06 -23.01
N ILE A 17 17.86 19.01 -23.63
CA ILE A 17 19.28 18.89 -24.01
C ILE A 17 19.32 18.56 -25.52
N LEU A 18 20.28 19.20 -26.21
CA LEU A 18 20.41 19.37 -27.67
C LEU A 18 21.01 18.14 -28.39
N GLY A 19 20.59 17.91 -29.65
CA GLY A 19 21.46 17.35 -30.70
C GLY A 19 20.82 16.44 -31.75
N GLY A 20 20.61 16.97 -32.96
CA GLY A 20 20.98 16.35 -34.26
C GLY A 20 20.14 15.19 -34.85
N ASP A 21 19.33 15.53 -35.86
CA ASP A 21 18.85 14.83 -37.07
C ASP A 21 18.90 13.27 -37.25
N GLN A 22 17.71 12.78 -37.65
CA GLN A 22 17.35 11.81 -38.73
C GLN A 22 17.62 10.29 -38.64
N ASP A 23 16.47 9.58 -38.53
CA ASP A 23 15.95 8.48 -39.39
C ASP A 23 15.95 7.01 -38.90
N THR A 24 14.72 6.46 -38.93
CA THR A 24 14.19 5.07 -39.04
C THR A 24 14.69 3.85 -38.22
N SER A 25 13.69 3.04 -37.80
CA SER A 25 13.70 1.68 -37.22
C SER A 25 13.91 1.56 -35.69
N LEU A 26 12.90 1.04 -34.98
CA LEU A 26 12.89 0.88 -33.51
C LEU A 26 13.73 -0.35 -33.06
N GLU A 27 15.05 -0.20 -33.09
CA GLU A 27 15.94 -0.70 -32.02
C GLU A 27 15.57 0.02 -30.70
N PRO A 28 15.91 -0.49 -29.50
CA PRO A 28 15.41 0.05 -28.23
C PRO A 28 15.77 1.54 -28.12
N ALA A 29 14.80 2.38 -28.47
CA ALA A 29 14.93 3.82 -28.37
C ALA A 29 15.30 4.15 -26.93
N ASP A 30 16.20 5.11 -26.77
CA ASP A 30 16.54 5.67 -25.48
C ASP A 30 15.25 6.32 -24.92
N LEU A 31 14.41 5.55 -24.21
CA LEU A 31 13.18 6.03 -23.56
C LEU A 31 13.51 7.00 -22.41
N SER A 32 14.79 7.35 -22.25
CA SER A 32 15.24 8.33 -21.30
C SER A 32 14.58 9.67 -21.61
N ASN A 33 13.90 10.21 -20.60
CA ASN A 33 13.18 11.48 -20.69
C ASN A 33 11.85 11.46 -21.47
N ALA A 34 11.29 10.29 -21.79
CA ALA A 34 9.98 10.18 -22.43
C ALA A 34 8.82 10.07 -21.41
N ILE A 35 7.65 10.59 -21.79
CA ILE A 35 6.37 10.33 -21.12
C ILE A 35 5.58 9.38 -22.01
N ILE A 36 5.18 8.24 -21.45
CA ILE A 36 4.49 7.20 -22.22
C ILE A 36 2.98 7.37 -22.09
N ILE A 37 2.28 7.45 -23.21
CA ILE A 37 0.83 7.44 -23.26
C ILE A 37 0.39 6.16 -23.98
N ALA A 38 -0.43 5.36 -23.32
CA ALA A 38 -0.89 4.07 -23.83
C ALA A 38 -2.35 3.79 -23.45
N ASP A 39 -3.00 2.85 -24.14
CA ASP A 39 -4.32 2.37 -23.74
C ASP A 39 -4.25 1.69 -22.36
N ASP A 40 -3.32 0.75 -22.20
CA ASP A 40 -3.02 0.01 -20.98
C ASP A 40 -1.55 -0.43 -20.99
N LEU A 41 -0.98 -0.72 -19.83
CA LEU A 41 0.40 -1.18 -19.69
C LEU A 41 0.45 -2.44 -18.84
N SER A 42 1.21 -3.44 -19.28
CA SER A 42 1.46 -4.60 -18.44
C SER A 42 2.51 -4.31 -17.36
N PRO A 43 2.54 -5.09 -16.26
CA PRO A 43 3.62 -5.04 -15.28
C PRO A 43 5.02 -5.19 -15.88
N ALA A 44 5.17 -6.06 -16.88
CA ALA A 44 6.44 -6.28 -17.57
C ALA A 44 6.88 -5.03 -18.35
N ASP A 45 5.93 -4.35 -19.00
CA ASP A 45 6.19 -3.09 -19.70
C ASP A 45 6.64 -2.00 -18.72
N THR A 46 6.01 -1.92 -17.55
CA THR A 46 6.34 -0.91 -16.53
C THR A 46 7.78 -1.07 -16.00
N VAL A 47 8.20 -2.31 -15.75
CA VAL A 47 9.57 -2.62 -15.31
C VAL A 47 10.58 -2.37 -16.44
N LEU A 48 10.26 -2.79 -17.66
CA LEU A 48 11.10 -2.54 -18.84
C LEU A 48 11.29 -1.03 -19.04
N MET A 49 10.22 -0.25 -18.97
CA MET A 49 10.24 1.20 -19.12
C MET A 49 11.10 1.88 -18.05
N GLN A 50 11.07 1.40 -16.80
CA GLN A 50 11.95 1.90 -15.75
C GLN A 50 13.43 1.67 -16.11
N HIS A 51 13.79 0.50 -16.63
CA HIS A 51 15.16 0.21 -17.06
C HIS A 51 15.63 1.14 -18.18
N HIS A 52 14.72 1.63 -19.02
CA HIS A 52 15.01 2.58 -20.08
C HIS A 52 14.83 4.06 -19.67
N GLY A 53 14.50 4.37 -18.41
CA GLY A 53 14.56 5.74 -17.89
C GLY A 53 13.39 6.67 -18.22
N ILE A 54 12.17 6.13 -18.38
CA ILE A 54 10.97 6.97 -18.58
C ILE A 54 10.74 7.96 -17.43
N LEU A 55 10.12 9.11 -17.72
CA LEU A 55 9.79 10.13 -16.72
C LEU A 55 8.44 9.91 -16.05
N ALA A 56 7.46 9.45 -16.81
CA ALA A 56 6.10 9.22 -16.35
C ALA A 56 5.36 8.36 -17.38
N PHE A 57 4.21 7.83 -16.97
CA PHE A 57 3.27 7.25 -17.93
C PHE A 57 1.82 7.60 -17.61
N ALA A 58 0.98 7.48 -18.63
CA ALA A 58 -0.43 7.75 -18.58
C ALA A 58 -1.20 6.68 -19.34
N THR A 59 -2.26 6.11 -18.75
CA THR A 59 -3.07 5.08 -19.39
C THR A 59 -4.55 5.45 -19.50
N GLU A 60 -5.21 5.05 -20.60
CA GLU A 60 -6.66 5.24 -20.75
C GLU A 60 -7.46 4.33 -19.83
N TYR A 61 -7.00 3.10 -19.67
CA TYR A 61 -7.61 2.09 -18.81
C TYR A 61 -6.79 1.87 -17.53
N GLY A 62 -7.42 1.26 -16.54
CA GLY A 62 -6.81 0.94 -15.26
C GLY A 62 -7.33 1.78 -14.10
N GLY A 63 -7.27 1.22 -12.89
CA GLY A 63 -7.61 1.89 -11.64
C GLY A 63 -6.36 2.20 -10.82
N SER A 64 -6.48 3.06 -9.81
CA SER A 64 -5.37 3.43 -8.91
C SER A 64 -4.79 2.25 -8.12
N THR A 65 -5.52 1.12 -8.04
CA THR A 65 -5.07 -0.15 -7.47
C THR A 65 -4.66 -1.19 -8.52
N SER A 66 -4.50 -0.80 -9.79
CA SER A 66 -4.01 -1.70 -10.83
C SER A 66 -2.55 -2.05 -10.58
N HIS A 67 -2.11 -3.21 -11.07
CA HIS A 67 -0.73 -3.68 -10.92
C HIS A 67 0.27 -2.66 -11.47
N THR A 68 -0.06 -2.01 -12.58
CA THR A 68 0.72 -0.97 -13.22
C THR A 68 0.83 0.27 -12.34
N ALA A 69 -0.26 0.72 -11.71
CA ALA A 69 -0.26 1.86 -10.80
C ALA A 69 0.52 1.58 -9.50
N ILE A 70 0.43 0.35 -8.98
CA ILE A 70 1.16 -0.11 -7.81
C ILE A 70 2.67 -0.15 -8.10
N LEU A 71 3.05 -0.77 -9.23
CA LEU A 71 4.45 -0.81 -9.67
C LEU A 71 5.03 0.58 -9.89
N ALA A 72 4.29 1.48 -10.54
CA ALA A 72 4.73 2.86 -10.71
C ALA A 72 5.07 3.54 -9.39
N ARG A 73 4.24 3.33 -8.36
CA ARG A 73 4.46 3.88 -7.02
C ARG A 73 5.71 3.32 -6.37
N SER A 74 5.89 2.00 -6.37
CA SER A 74 7.10 1.34 -5.85
C SER A 74 8.38 1.79 -6.58
N LEU A 75 8.28 2.01 -7.89
CA LEU A 75 9.39 2.48 -8.72
C LEU A 75 9.62 4.00 -8.64
N GLY A 76 8.72 4.74 -8.00
CA GLY A 76 8.77 6.20 -7.89
C GLY A 76 8.54 6.92 -9.21
N ILE A 77 7.84 6.30 -10.16
CA ILE A 77 7.48 6.86 -11.47
C ILE A 77 6.11 7.53 -11.34
N PRO A 78 5.97 8.83 -11.64
CA PRO A 78 4.66 9.48 -11.76
C PRO A 78 3.77 8.76 -12.79
N ALA A 79 2.56 8.40 -12.37
CA ALA A 79 1.61 7.69 -13.21
C ALA A 79 0.19 8.22 -13.04
N ILE A 80 -0.54 8.34 -14.13
CA ILE A 80 -1.98 8.62 -14.14
C ILE A 80 -2.67 7.50 -14.90
N VAL A 81 -3.71 6.91 -14.33
CA VAL A 81 -4.44 5.78 -14.92
C VAL A 81 -5.92 6.13 -15.01
N GLY A 82 -6.60 5.61 -16.03
CA GLY A 82 -8.02 5.86 -16.24
C GLY A 82 -8.32 7.19 -16.95
N LEU A 83 -7.39 7.72 -17.75
CA LEU A 83 -7.60 8.94 -18.52
C LEU A 83 -8.46 8.67 -19.76
N GLN A 84 -9.74 9.00 -19.69
CA GLN A 84 -10.62 8.76 -20.83
C GLN A 84 -10.19 9.56 -22.06
N ARG A 85 -9.98 8.85 -23.19
CA ARG A 85 -9.71 9.41 -24.51
C ARG A 85 -8.43 10.25 -24.62
N VAL A 86 -7.39 9.94 -23.86
CA VAL A 86 -6.11 10.67 -23.88
C VAL A 86 -5.53 10.80 -25.31
N HIS A 87 -5.69 9.78 -26.16
CA HIS A 87 -5.21 9.79 -27.54
C HIS A 87 -5.97 10.77 -28.46
N SER A 88 -7.10 11.31 -28.01
CA SER A 88 -7.83 12.35 -28.73
C SER A 88 -7.27 13.75 -28.48
N TYR A 89 -6.51 13.94 -27.40
CA TYR A 89 -6.05 15.25 -26.93
C TYR A 89 -4.54 15.42 -27.05
N ILE A 90 -3.78 14.32 -27.14
CA ILE A 90 -2.33 14.33 -27.13
C ILE A 90 -1.81 13.54 -28.32
N GLN A 91 -0.92 14.16 -29.10
CA GLN A 91 -0.22 13.55 -30.22
C GLN A 91 1.21 13.20 -29.87
N ALA A 92 1.82 12.36 -30.72
CA ALA A 92 3.25 12.16 -30.63
C ALA A 92 3.98 13.50 -30.84
N ASP A 93 5.08 13.64 -30.11
CA ASP A 93 6.00 14.76 -29.99
C ASP A 93 5.46 16.02 -29.30
N ASP A 94 4.23 15.99 -28.79
CA ASP A 94 3.68 17.07 -27.97
C ASP A 94 4.50 17.29 -26.70
N THR A 95 4.65 18.54 -26.28
CA THR A 95 5.13 18.83 -24.93
C THR A 95 4.01 18.60 -23.94
N VAL A 96 4.24 17.74 -22.95
CA VAL A 96 3.23 17.44 -21.92
C VAL A 96 3.80 17.64 -20.52
N ILE A 97 2.95 18.13 -19.61
CA ILE A 97 3.20 18.12 -18.16
C ILE A 97 2.27 17.07 -17.56
N VAL A 98 2.85 16.15 -16.79
CA VAL A 98 2.11 15.15 -16.00
C VAL A 98 2.17 15.54 -14.54
N ASP A 99 1.00 15.86 -13.97
CA ASP A 99 0.81 16.07 -12.55
C ASP A 99 0.13 14.85 -11.94
N GLY A 100 0.93 13.89 -11.47
CA GLY A 100 0.42 12.70 -10.79
C GLY A 100 -0.22 12.98 -9.43
N SER A 101 -0.06 14.19 -8.87
CA SER A 101 -0.68 14.54 -7.58
C SER A 101 -2.13 14.99 -7.73
N GLU A 102 -2.41 15.78 -8.76
CA GLU A 102 -3.76 16.24 -9.09
C GLU A 102 -4.45 15.36 -10.16
N GLY A 103 -3.71 14.43 -10.78
CA GLY A 103 -4.23 13.59 -11.87
C GLY A 103 -4.45 14.37 -13.17
N ILE A 104 -3.66 15.42 -13.41
CA ILE A 104 -3.81 16.33 -14.55
C ILE A 104 -2.71 16.07 -15.58
N ILE A 105 -3.09 16.05 -16.87
CA ILE A 105 -2.13 16.18 -17.97
C ILE A 105 -2.43 17.48 -18.73
N LEU A 106 -1.38 18.27 -18.95
CA LEU A 106 -1.44 19.47 -19.79
C LEU A 106 -0.64 19.23 -21.06
N ALA A 107 -1.31 19.20 -22.19
CA ALA A 107 -0.70 19.20 -23.51
C ALA A 107 -0.39 20.64 -23.94
N GLU A 108 0.76 20.82 -24.60
CA GLU A 108 1.25 22.10 -25.12
C GLU A 108 1.12 23.26 -24.12
N PRO A 109 1.70 23.14 -22.90
CA PRO A 109 1.53 24.14 -21.86
C PRO A 109 2.13 25.49 -22.29
N ASP A 110 1.40 26.58 -22.04
CA ASP A 110 1.91 27.92 -22.23
C ASP A 110 3.06 28.24 -21.27
N GLU A 111 3.82 29.32 -21.55
CA GLU A 111 4.95 29.70 -20.68
C GLU A 111 4.53 29.97 -19.23
N ARG A 112 3.30 30.44 -19.00
CA ARG A 112 2.79 30.71 -17.66
C ARG A 112 2.62 29.40 -16.88
N SER A 113 2.01 28.40 -17.50
CA SER A 113 1.83 27.06 -16.92
C SER A 113 3.18 26.40 -16.68
N LEU A 114 4.12 26.50 -17.62
CA LEU A 114 5.48 25.99 -17.45
C LEU A 114 6.19 26.62 -16.25
N ARG A 115 6.17 27.95 -16.12
CA ARG A 115 6.75 28.64 -14.96
C ARG A 115 6.09 28.23 -13.64
N TYR A 116 4.76 28.05 -13.63
CA TYR A 116 4.02 27.58 -12.46
C TYR A 116 4.50 26.18 -12.02
N TYR A 117 4.55 25.22 -12.95
CA TYR A 117 4.98 23.85 -12.65
C TYR A 117 6.47 23.74 -12.31
N GLN A 118 7.35 24.52 -12.95
CA GLN A 118 8.76 24.61 -12.59
C GLN A 118 8.95 25.12 -11.15
N ARG A 119 8.18 26.15 -10.77
CA ARG A 119 8.19 26.66 -9.40
C ARG A 119 7.72 25.59 -8.41
N ARG A 120 6.58 24.94 -8.68
CA ARG A 120 6.03 23.83 -7.89
C ARG A 120 7.06 22.70 -7.70
N GLN A 121 7.75 22.29 -8.76
CA GLN A 121 8.79 21.28 -8.71
C GLN A 121 9.98 21.71 -7.83
N SER A 122 10.39 22.98 -7.95
CA SER A 122 11.47 23.52 -7.11
C SER A 122 11.09 23.59 -5.63
N GLU A 123 9.84 23.93 -5.31
CA GLU A 123 9.28 23.95 -3.96
C GLU A 123 9.21 22.54 -3.38
N GLU A 124 8.73 21.57 -4.14
CA GLU A 124 8.69 20.16 -3.74
C GLU A 124 10.10 19.61 -3.49
N LYS A 125 11.06 19.89 -4.38
CA LYS A 125 12.46 19.46 -4.18
C LYS A 125 13.07 20.06 -2.92
N ARG A 126 12.79 21.34 -2.64
CA ARG A 126 13.22 22.00 -1.39
C ARG A 126 12.57 21.36 -0.17
N TYR A 127 11.26 21.10 -0.24
CA TYR A 127 10.50 20.44 0.83
C TYR A 127 11.06 19.04 1.14
N ARG A 128 11.25 18.20 0.11
CA ARG A 128 11.87 16.86 0.25
C ARG A 128 13.30 16.92 0.78
N SER A 129 14.09 17.91 0.36
CA SER A 129 15.44 18.14 0.89
C SER A 129 15.44 18.62 2.34
N ALA A 130 14.39 19.29 2.80
CA ALA A 130 14.22 19.63 4.21
C ALA A 130 13.81 18.40 5.03
N LEU A 131 12.94 17.54 4.49
CA LEU A 131 12.53 16.28 5.12
C LEU A 131 13.69 15.30 5.28
N SER A 132 14.64 15.24 4.33
CA SER A 132 15.79 14.34 4.46
C SER A 132 16.67 14.65 5.68
N LYS A 133 16.66 15.91 6.17
CA LYS A 133 17.38 16.32 7.38
C LYS A 133 16.86 15.65 8.66
N ILE A 134 15.59 15.25 8.68
CA ILE A 134 14.97 14.59 9.84
C ILE A 134 15.05 13.06 9.78
N LYS A 135 15.69 12.50 8.75
CA LYS A 135 15.83 11.05 8.54
C LYS A 135 16.34 10.33 9.79
N ALA A 136 17.43 10.83 10.37
CA ALA A 136 18.11 10.24 11.53
C ALA A 136 17.45 10.58 12.87
N LEU A 137 16.47 11.49 12.89
CA LEU A 137 15.77 11.84 14.13
C LEU A 137 14.83 10.72 14.54
N PRO A 138 14.66 10.50 15.85
CA PRO A 138 13.65 9.59 16.36
C PRO A 138 12.25 10.15 16.07
N SER A 139 11.26 9.25 16.05
CA SER A 139 9.84 9.59 15.90
C SER A 139 9.26 9.86 17.29
N LEU A 140 9.43 11.07 17.80
CA LEU A 140 8.96 11.50 19.11
C LEU A 140 8.09 12.75 18.95
N THR A 141 6.93 12.77 19.60
CA THR A 141 6.13 14.00 19.69
C THR A 141 6.84 15.07 20.51
N ARG A 142 6.39 16.33 20.43
CA ARG A 142 6.98 17.45 21.19
C ARG A 142 6.93 17.24 22.70
N ASP A 143 5.88 16.58 23.18
CA ASP A 143 5.68 16.18 24.58
C ASP A 143 6.46 14.90 24.96
N GLY A 144 7.23 14.32 24.03
CA GLY A 144 8.13 13.19 24.29
C GLY A 144 7.49 11.80 24.12
N THR A 145 6.25 11.71 23.63
CA THR A 145 5.60 10.41 23.36
C THR A 145 6.28 9.74 22.17
N SER A 146 6.77 8.51 22.37
CA SER A 146 7.39 7.71 21.31
C SER A 146 6.35 7.10 20.39
N ILE A 147 6.53 7.29 19.07
CA ILE A 147 5.67 6.74 18.03
C ILE A 147 6.48 5.78 17.18
N SER A 148 6.04 4.53 17.05
CA SER A 148 6.67 3.58 16.13
C SER A 148 6.24 3.92 14.70
N LEU A 149 7.23 4.07 13.81
CA LEU A 149 7.01 4.38 12.40
C LEU A 149 7.73 3.34 11.53
N GLN A 150 6.91 2.52 10.88
CA GLN A 150 7.31 1.37 10.09
C GLN A 150 7.01 1.63 8.61
N ALA A 151 7.62 0.83 7.73
CA ALA A 151 7.37 0.93 6.30
C ALA A 151 6.45 -0.19 5.79
N ASN A 152 5.63 0.14 4.80
CA ASN A 152 4.94 -0.82 3.95
C ASN A 152 5.83 -1.14 2.75
N ILE A 153 5.90 -2.41 2.36
CA ILE A 153 6.56 -2.86 1.14
C ILE A 153 5.72 -3.90 0.42
N GLU A 154 5.94 -4.02 -0.88
CA GLU A 154 5.34 -5.04 -1.72
C GLU A 154 6.38 -5.91 -2.41
N PHE A 155 7.53 -5.33 -2.74
CA PHE A 155 8.65 -6.04 -3.36
C PHE A 155 9.90 -5.97 -2.46
N PRO A 156 10.78 -6.99 -2.48
CA PRO A 156 12.09 -6.89 -1.82
C PRO A 156 12.90 -5.66 -2.26
N GLU A 157 12.74 -5.21 -3.51
CA GLU A 157 13.41 -4.04 -4.07
C GLU A 157 13.02 -2.72 -3.37
N ASP A 158 11.83 -2.66 -2.75
CA ASP A 158 11.34 -1.49 -2.03
C ASP A 158 12.22 -1.16 -0.80
N LEU A 159 13.02 -2.10 -0.31
CA LEU A 159 14.00 -1.88 0.77
C LEU A 159 14.96 -0.73 0.48
N LYS A 160 15.29 -0.50 -0.80
CA LYS A 160 16.10 0.67 -1.20
C LYS A 160 15.37 1.97 -0.84
N ALA A 161 14.07 2.06 -1.10
CA ALA A 161 13.25 3.20 -0.74
C ALA A 161 13.12 3.35 0.79
N VAL A 162 12.90 2.25 1.52
CA VAL A 162 12.85 2.23 2.99
C VAL A 162 14.15 2.76 3.61
N LYS A 163 15.30 2.28 3.15
CA LYS A 163 16.63 2.74 3.61
C LYS A 163 16.88 4.22 3.27
N ARG A 164 16.40 4.71 2.12
CA ARG A 164 16.52 6.14 1.74
C ARG A 164 15.84 7.03 2.78
N VAL A 165 14.68 6.63 3.31
CA VAL A 165 13.93 7.37 4.34
C VAL A 165 14.31 7.03 5.77
N GLY A 166 15.24 6.09 5.97
CA GLY A 166 15.75 5.72 7.30
C GLY A 166 14.83 4.79 8.07
N GLY A 167 13.86 4.15 7.40
CA GLY A 167 13.08 3.07 7.97
C GLY A 167 13.94 1.84 8.24
N LYS A 168 13.61 1.12 9.31
CA LYS A 168 14.29 -0.13 9.72
C LYS A 168 13.31 -1.27 9.98
N GLU A 169 12.05 -0.94 10.21
CA GLU A 169 10.98 -1.87 10.56
C GLU A 169 9.96 -1.92 9.42
N ILE A 170 9.45 -3.12 9.13
CA ILE A 170 8.40 -3.35 8.13
C ILE A 170 7.12 -3.75 8.86
N GLY A 171 6.11 -2.87 8.81
CA GLY A 171 4.81 -3.12 9.45
C GLY A 171 3.81 -3.81 8.54
N LEU A 172 4.07 -3.83 7.23
CA LEU A 172 3.30 -4.60 6.26
C LEU A 172 4.19 -4.98 5.08
N TYR A 173 4.41 -6.29 4.91
CA TYR A 173 4.92 -6.87 3.67
C TYR A 173 3.77 -7.60 2.95
N ARG A 174 3.35 -7.03 1.82
CA ARG A 174 2.38 -7.61 0.89
C ARG A 174 3.04 -8.73 0.08
N THR A 175 2.41 -9.90 0.04
CA THR A 175 2.98 -11.12 -0.56
C THR A 175 2.34 -11.49 -1.89
N GLU A 176 1.34 -10.72 -2.33
CA GLU A 176 0.53 -10.98 -3.51
C GLU A 176 1.37 -11.02 -4.78
N PHE A 177 2.46 -10.22 -4.84
CA PHE A 177 3.36 -10.18 -5.99
C PHE A 177 3.96 -11.55 -6.35
N LEU A 178 4.15 -12.44 -5.36
CA LEU A 178 4.67 -13.80 -5.57
C LEU A 178 3.70 -14.68 -6.34
N PHE A 179 2.43 -14.29 -6.48
CA PHE A 179 1.41 -15.03 -7.19
C PHE A 179 1.06 -14.40 -8.54
N MET A 180 1.62 -13.24 -8.87
CA MET A 180 1.32 -12.49 -10.09
C MET A 180 2.12 -13.01 -11.29
N ASN A 181 1.54 -12.86 -12.49
CA ASN A 181 2.16 -13.15 -13.80
C ASN A 181 2.81 -14.53 -13.94
N ARG A 182 2.23 -15.55 -13.32
CA ARG A 182 2.71 -16.93 -13.36
C ARG A 182 1.57 -17.91 -13.57
N TYR A 183 1.92 -19.12 -14.02
CA TYR A 183 0.97 -20.21 -14.26
C TYR A 183 0.80 -21.15 -13.06
N GLN A 184 1.80 -21.22 -12.19
CA GLN A 184 1.79 -22.06 -11.00
C GLN A 184 1.96 -21.20 -9.75
N PRO A 185 1.31 -21.55 -8.63
CA PRO A 185 1.55 -20.86 -7.38
C PRO A 185 3.01 -21.05 -6.92
N PRO A 186 3.60 -20.05 -6.25
CA PRO A 186 4.95 -20.15 -5.68
C PRO A 186 5.06 -21.32 -4.71
N ASP A 187 6.20 -21.99 -4.74
CA ASP A 187 6.53 -23.02 -3.75
C ASP A 187 7.10 -22.44 -2.45
N GLU A 188 7.38 -23.31 -1.48
CA GLU A 188 7.92 -22.95 -0.16
C GLU A 188 9.30 -22.28 -0.26
N GLU A 189 10.17 -22.69 -1.20
CA GLU A 189 11.52 -22.15 -1.33
C GLU A 189 11.50 -20.77 -2.00
N GLU A 190 10.63 -20.56 -3.00
CA GLU A 190 10.42 -19.25 -3.61
C GLU A 190 9.93 -18.22 -2.57
N HIS A 191 8.97 -18.61 -1.73
CA HIS A 191 8.52 -17.79 -0.61
C HIS A 191 9.66 -17.48 0.36
N LEU A 192 10.41 -18.50 0.81
CA LEU A 192 11.49 -18.33 1.77
C LEU A 192 12.59 -17.41 1.23
N GLU A 193 12.98 -17.56 -0.03
CA GLU A 193 14.00 -16.72 -0.65
C GLU A 193 13.56 -15.26 -0.72
N ALA A 194 12.30 -14.99 -1.08
CA ALA A 194 11.76 -13.63 -1.08
C ALA A 194 11.73 -13.01 0.33
N TYR A 195 11.35 -13.79 1.35
CA TYR A 195 11.31 -13.31 2.74
C TYR A 195 12.71 -13.07 3.31
N ARG A 196 13.65 -13.98 3.02
CA ARG A 196 15.05 -13.90 3.46
C ARG A 196 15.70 -12.58 3.04
N ARG A 197 15.46 -12.13 1.80
CA ARG A 197 16.01 -10.85 1.29
C ARG A 197 15.57 -9.65 2.12
N VAL A 198 14.32 -9.66 2.60
CA VAL A 198 13.76 -8.58 3.43
C VAL A 198 14.28 -8.64 4.86
N ILE A 199 14.23 -9.82 5.48
CA ILE A 199 14.59 -10.02 6.90
C ILE A 199 16.07 -9.75 7.18
N GLN A 200 16.94 -9.92 6.18
CA GLN A 200 18.37 -9.58 6.30
C GLN A 200 18.64 -8.07 6.40
N GLU A 201 17.71 -7.23 5.95
CA GLU A 201 17.92 -5.79 5.87
C GLU A 201 17.01 -4.97 6.79
N ALA A 202 15.94 -5.57 7.31
CA ALA A 202 14.94 -4.91 8.15
C ALA A 202 14.46 -5.85 9.27
N ALA A 203 14.13 -5.27 10.41
CA ALA A 203 13.58 -5.98 11.57
C ALA A 203 12.79 -5.00 12.46
N PRO A 204 11.62 -5.38 13.00
CA PRO A 204 10.87 -6.60 12.67
C PRO A 204 10.25 -6.52 11.27
N VAL A 205 9.91 -7.68 10.69
CA VAL A 205 9.19 -7.79 9.41
C VAL A 205 7.83 -8.45 9.61
N THR A 206 6.76 -7.70 9.38
CA THR A 206 5.38 -8.21 9.46
C THR A 206 4.91 -8.68 8.09
N ILE A 207 4.92 -10.00 7.89
CA ILE A 207 4.51 -10.65 6.64
C ILE A 207 3.01 -10.90 6.68
N ARG A 208 2.28 -10.30 5.74
CA ARG A 208 0.85 -10.58 5.56
C ARG A 208 0.68 -11.81 4.70
N THR A 209 -0.08 -12.80 5.16
CA THR A 209 -0.42 -13.97 4.33
C THR A 209 -1.24 -13.53 3.11
N LEU A 210 -1.38 -14.40 2.13
CA LEU A 210 -1.99 -14.07 0.84
C LEU A 210 -3.36 -13.38 0.97
N ASP A 211 -3.52 -12.20 0.36
CA ASP A 211 -4.78 -11.46 0.22
C ASP A 211 -5.14 -11.23 -1.27
N LEU A 212 -5.37 -12.34 -1.97
CA LEU A 212 -5.93 -12.34 -3.34
C LEU A 212 -7.38 -12.80 -3.33
N GLY A 213 -8.18 -12.19 -4.21
CA GLY A 213 -9.53 -12.65 -4.53
C GLY A 213 -9.51 -13.67 -5.67
N ALA A 214 -10.57 -14.47 -5.77
CA ALA A 214 -10.73 -15.46 -6.83
C ALA A 214 -10.83 -14.85 -8.25
N ASP A 215 -11.07 -13.53 -8.34
CA ASP A 215 -11.05 -12.72 -9.56
C ASP A 215 -9.65 -12.50 -10.15
N LYS A 216 -8.60 -12.66 -9.32
CA LYS A 216 -7.19 -12.47 -9.71
C LYS A 216 -6.42 -13.78 -9.85
N GLN A 217 -7.12 -14.91 -10.01
CA GLN A 217 -6.46 -16.21 -10.04
C GLN A 217 -5.48 -16.34 -11.20
N ILE A 218 -4.31 -16.88 -10.83
CA ILE A 218 -3.38 -17.63 -11.68
C ILE A 218 -4.20 -18.41 -12.69
N VAL A 219 -3.99 -18.11 -13.98
CA VAL A 219 -4.76 -18.61 -15.11
C VAL A 219 -4.62 -20.13 -15.21
N ASP A 220 -5.39 -20.88 -14.44
CA ASP A 220 -5.70 -22.26 -14.77
C ASP A 220 -6.83 -22.23 -15.80
N ASN A 221 -6.42 -22.14 -17.06
CA ASN A 221 -7.28 -22.09 -18.26
C ASN A 221 -8.18 -23.33 -18.44
N ARG A 222 -8.29 -24.20 -17.44
CA ARG A 222 -8.90 -25.53 -17.56
C ARG A 222 -10.24 -25.72 -16.89
N GLN A 223 -10.75 -24.84 -16.01
CA GLN A 223 -12.03 -25.16 -15.34
C GLN A 223 -13.11 -24.10 -15.12
N HIS A 224 -12.93 -22.78 -15.27
CA HIS A 224 -14.07 -21.87 -15.05
C HIS A 224 -14.10 -20.69 -16.05
N LYS A 225 -14.59 -20.96 -17.27
CA LYS A 225 -14.95 -19.92 -18.25
C LYS A 225 -16.27 -19.20 -17.94
N ASP A 226 -17.03 -19.62 -16.92
CA ASP A 226 -18.41 -19.14 -16.68
C ASP A 226 -18.70 -18.64 -15.25
N SER A 227 -17.72 -18.55 -14.35
CA SER A 227 -17.97 -17.99 -13.01
C SER A 227 -17.68 -16.49 -12.97
N PHE A 228 -18.61 -15.69 -13.50
CA PHE A 228 -18.64 -14.26 -13.19
C PHE A 228 -18.88 -14.10 -11.69
N ILE A 229 -17.84 -13.78 -10.94
CA ILE A 229 -17.98 -13.47 -9.52
C ILE A 229 -18.68 -12.11 -9.43
N THR A 230 -19.93 -12.09 -8.97
CA THR A 230 -20.75 -10.87 -8.90
C THR A 230 -20.12 -9.79 -8.03
N ASN A 231 -19.50 -10.18 -6.91
CA ASN A 231 -18.90 -9.26 -5.96
C ASN A 231 -17.51 -9.76 -5.52
N PRO A 232 -16.45 -9.52 -6.30
CA PRO A 232 -15.10 -10.00 -5.99
C PRO A 232 -14.63 -9.63 -4.58
N ALA A 233 -14.91 -8.40 -4.16
CA ALA A 233 -14.59 -7.90 -2.82
C ALA A 233 -15.27 -8.70 -1.70
N LEU A 234 -16.44 -9.30 -1.92
CA LEU A 234 -17.18 -10.08 -0.92
C LEU A 234 -17.01 -11.60 -1.11
N SER A 235 -16.15 -12.02 -2.04
CA SER A 235 -16.05 -13.41 -2.50
C SER A 235 -14.98 -14.21 -1.74
N LEU A 236 -14.55 -15.33 -2.35
CA LEU A 236 -13.45 -16.16 -1.90
C LEU A 236 -12.13 -15.39 -2.02
N ARG A 237 -11.75 -14.71 -0.94
CA ARG A 237 -10.60 -13.82 -0.86
C ARG A 237 -9.82 -14.02 0.45
N GLY A 238 -8.52 -13.74 0.42
CA GLY A 238 -7.67 -13.68 1.61
C GLY A 238 -7.69 -14.99 2.39
N ILE A 239 -7.96 -14.92 3.69
CA ILE A 239 -7.96 -16.11 4.54
C ILE A 239 -8.97 -17.17 4.10
N ARG A 240 -10.10 -16.79 3.49
CA ARG A 240 -11.13 -17.72 3.01
C ARG A 240 -10.59 -18.59 1.88
N LEU A 241 -9.85 -17.99 0.95
CA LEU A 241 -9.16 -18.72 -0.12
C LEU A 241 -8.09 -19.63 0.48
N CYS A 242 -7.29 -19.12 1.41
CA CYS A 242 -6.22 -19.87 2.07
C CYS A 242 -6.71 -21.09 2.85
N LEU A 243 -7.84 -20.99 3.54
CA LEU A 243 -8.45 -22.10 4.28
C LEU A 243 -9.11 -23.14 3.36
N LYS A 244 -9.63 -22.70 2.20
CA LYS A 244 -10.16 -23.61 1.17
C LYS A 244 -9.02 -24.36 0.45
N GLU A 245 -8.01 -23.63 -0.01
CA GLU A 245 -6.87 -24.14 -0.78
C GLU A 245 -5.64 -24.36 0.12
N GLN A 246 -5.75 -25.30 1.06
CA GLN A 246 -4.74 -25.47 2.11
C GLN A 246 -3.33 -25.82 1.61
N ASN A 247 -3.18 -26.46 0.45
CA ASN A 247 -1.86 -26.80 -0.08
C ASN A 247 -1.05 -25.53 -0.40
N LEU A 248 -1.70 -24.56 -1.05
CA LEU A 248 -1.12 -23.25 -1.33
C LEU A 248 -0.78 -22.53 -0.03
N PHE A 249 -1.71 -22.54 0.94
CA PHE A 249 -1.51 -21.83 2.19
C PHE A 249 -0.39 -22.45 3.05
N LYS A 250 -0.31 -23.79 3.11
CA LYS A 250 0.74 -24.50 3.85
C LYS A 250 2.13 -24.19 3.31
N ALA A 251 2.33 -24.09 1.99
CA ALA A 251 3.60 -23.70 1.40
C ALA A 251 4.04 -22.31 1.92
N GLN A 252 3.11 -21.34 1.90
CA GLN A 252 3.38 -20.00 2.43
C GLN A 252 3.68 -20.01 3.95
N LEU A 253 2.86 -20.69 4.76
CA LEU A 253 3.03 -20.75 6.21
C LEU A 253 4.34 -21.43 6.63
N ARG A 254 4.72 -22.52 5.95
CA ARG A 254 6.00 -23.21 6.20
C ARG A 254 7.18 -22.28 5.89
N ALA A 255 7.12 -21.54 4.79
CA ALA A 255 8.14 -20.56 4.44
C ALA A 255 8.25 -19.42 5.47
N ILE A 256 7.12 -18.89 5.97
CA ILE A 256 7.11 -17.85 7.01
C ILE A 256 7.74 -18.38 8.32
N LEU A 257 7.37 -19.59 8.74
CA LEU A 257 7.96 -20.24 9.92
C LEU A 257 9.46 -20.46 9.75
N ARG A 258 9.92 -20.92 8.59
CA ARG A 258 11.36 -21.06 8.31
C ARG A 258 12.08 -19.72 8.31
N ALA A 259 11.45 -18.69 7.76
CA ALA A 259 11.99 -17.35 7.72
C ALA A 259 12.17 -16.74 9.12
N SER A 260 11.32 -17.10 10.09
CA SER A 260 11.45 -16.64 11.48
C SER A 260 12.68 -17.17 12.21
N ALA A 261 13.36 -18.21 11.70
CA ALA A 261 14.68 -18.61 12.19
C ALA A 261 15.81 -17.67 11.75
N LEU A 262 15.56 -16.82 10.75
CA LEU A 262 16.57 -15.95 10.12
C LEU A 262 16.55 -14.52 10.69
N GLY A 263 15.50 -14.12 11.41
CA GLY A 263 15.36 -12.81 12.03
C GLY A 263 13.98 -12.59 12.63
N GLU A 264 13.69 -11.36 13.07
CA GLU A 264 12.43 -11.01 13.74
C GLU A 264 11.26 -10.93 12.76
N VAL A 265 10.50 -12.02 12.64
CA VAL A 265 9.32 -12.13 11.78
C VAL A 265 8.04 -12.11 12.59
N ARG A 266 7.03 -11.42 12.08
CA ARG A 266 5.64 -11.47 12.54
C ARG A 266 4.76 -11.91 11.39
N MET A 267 3.73 -12.70 11.67
CA MET A 267 2.75 -13.11 10.67
C MET A 267 1.43 -12.39 10.90
N MET A 268 0.82 -11.87 9.84
CA MET A 268 -0.47 -11.20 9.91
C MET A 268 -1.49 -11.86 8.96
N ILE A 269 -2.67 -12.16 9.47
CA ILE A 269 -3.75 -12.81 8.72
C ILE A 269 -4.74 -11.74 8.22
N PRO A 270 -4.97 -11.61 6.90
CA PRO A 270 -5.93 -10.68 6.31
C PRO A 270 -7.35 -11.27 6.26
N MET A 271 -8.35 -10.41 6.07
CA MET A 271 -9.74 -10.75 5.74
C MET A 271 -10.44 -11.67 6.74
N VAL A 272 -9.96 -11.69 7.99
CA VAL A 272 -10.61 -12.42 9.08
C VAL A 272 -11.96 -11.79 9.36
N SER A 273 -12.96 -12.62 9.61
CA SER A 273 -14.31 -12.21 9.97
C SER A 273 -14.81 -12.88 11.24
N ASP A 274 -14.25 -14.04 11.60
CA ASP A 274 -14.65 -14.81 12.78
C ASP A 274 -13.44 -15.41 13.50
N GLN A 275 -13.56 -15.60 14.82
CA GLN A 275 -12.52 -16.20 15.65
C GLN A 275 -12.17 -17.63 15.22
N SER A 276 -13.14 -18.39 14.70
CA SER A 276 -12.93 -19.76 14.23
C SER A 276 -11.95 -19.84 13.06
N GLU A 277 -11.86 -18.81 12.22
CA GLU A 277 -10.86 -18.73 11.13
C GLU A 277 -9.45 -18.63 11.72
N ILE A 278 -9.27 -17.79 12.75
CA ILE A 278 -8.00 -17.65 13.48
C ILE A 278 -7.59 -19.00 14.09
N MET A 279 -8.51 -19.69 14.76
CA MET A 279 -8.25 -20.98 15.39
C MET A 279 -7.87 -22.07 14.36
N GLN A 280 -8.47 -22.06 13.18
CA GLN A 280 -8.08 -22.96 12.09
C GLN A 280 -6.64 -22.70 11.63
N VAL A 281 -6.24 -21.43 11.51
CA VAL A 281 -4.86 -21.07 11.15
C VAL A 281 -3.87 -21.54 12.21
N TYR A 282 -4.14 -21.31 13.50
CA TYR A 282 -3.30 -21.82 14.59
C TYR A 282 -3.14 -23.33 14.55
N LYS A 283 -4.23 -24.07 14.26
CA LYS A 283 -4.17 -25.54 14.13
C LYS A 283 -3.25 -25.97 12.98
N ILE A 284 -3.32 -25.30 11.83
CA ILE A 284 -2.42 -25.57 10.70
C ILE A 284 -0.98 -25.26 11.09
N ILE A 285 -0.72 -24.11 11.71
CA ILE A 285 0.63 -23.71 12.13
C ILE A 285 1.23 -24.69 13.13
N GLU A 286 0.48 -25.13 14.14
CA GLU A 286 0.98 -26.11 15.11
C GLU A 286 1.28 -27.47 14.47
N GLN A 287 0.51 -27.87 13.46
CA GLN A 287 0.83 -29.05 12.66
C GLN A 287 2.13 -28.86 11.87
N LEU A 288 2.30 -27.72 11.19
CA LEU A 288 3.52 -27.40 10.43
C LEU A 288 4.75 -27.30 11.33
N LYS A 289 4.64 -26.69 12.53
CA LYS A 289 5.71 -26.66 13.53
C LYS A 289 6.16 -28.06 13.93
N LYS A 290 5.24 -29.03 14.07
CA LYS A 290 5.58 -30.44 14.36
C LYS A 290 6.34 -31.08 13.19
N GLU A 291 5.87 -30.86 11.96
CA GLU A 291 6.54 -31.37 10.76
C GLU A 291 7.95 -30.81 10.60
N LEU A 292 8.14 -29.50 10.79
CA LEU A 292 9.45 -28.86 10.74
C LEU A 292 10.39 -29.39 11.83
N ARG A 293 9.90 -29.64 13.05
CA ARG A 293 10.68 -30.29 14.12
C ARG A 293 11.12 -31.70 13.73
N GLN A 294 10.23 -32.50 13.15
CA GLN A 294 10.55 -33.85 12.69
C GLN A 294 11.61 -33.83 11.58
N GLN A 295 11.56 -32.82 10.70
CA GLN A 295 12.54 -32.61 9.64
C GLN A 295 13.82 -31.91 10.13
N SER A 296 13.93 -31.57 11.42
CA SER A 296 15.05 -30.80 12.00
C SER A 296 15.27 -29.43 11.32
N ILE A 297 14.21 -28.82 10.79
CA ILE A 297 14.23 -27.49 10.20
C ILE A 297 13.95 -26.45 11.29
N LYS A 298 14.79 -25.42 11.37
CA LYS A 298 14.68 -24.36 12.37
C LYS A 298 13.52 -23.39 12.05
N PHE A 299 12.86 -22.91 13.10
CA PHE A 299 11.86 -21.84 13.11
C PHE A 299 11.79 -21.24 14.52
N ASP A 300 11.22 -20.04 14.67
CA ASP A 300 10.88 -19.45 15.97
C ASP A 300 9.55 -20.05 16.50
N PRO A 301 9.56 -20.81 17.62
CA PRO A 301 8.34 -21.37 18.19
C PRO A 301 7.34 -20.32 18.70
N SER A 302 7.84 -19.13 19.05
CA SER A 302 7.13 -17.98 19.61
C SER A 302 6.87 -16.86 18.59
N MET A 303 7.05 -17.11 17.30
CA MET A 303 6.81 -16.14 16.24
C MET A 303 5.42 -15.48 16.41
N PRO A 304 5.33 -14.14 16.56
CA PRO A 304 4.07 -13.46 16.80
C PRO A 304 3.08 -13.60 15.63
N ILE A 305 1.82 -13.87 15.97
CA ILE A 305 0.71 -14.00 15.01
C ILE A 305 -0.35 -12.96 15.33
N GLY A 306 -0.62 -12.08 14.37
CA GLY A 306 -1.62 -11.04 14.45
C GLY A 306 -2.68 -11.15 13.36
N VAL A 307 -3.67 -10.26 13.45
CA VAL A 307 -4.76 -10.17 12.48
C VAL A 307 -4.90 -8.76 11.95
N MET A 308 -5.31 -8.64 10.69
CA MET A 308 -5.70 -7.36 10.13
C MET A 308 -7.16 -7.06 10.49
N VAL A 309 -7.40 -5.89 11.09
CA VAL A 309 -8.73 -5.37 11.37
C VAL A 309 -9.18 -4.54 10.17
N GLU A 310 -9.76 -5.24 9.20
CA GLU A 310 -10.21 -4.66 7.93
C GLU A 310 -11.63 -5.08 7.54
N VAL A 311 -12.20 -6.06 8.23
CA VAL A 311 -13.62 -6.42 8.13
C VAL A 311 -14.36 -5.77 9.31
N PRO A 312 -15.53 -5.13 9.10
CA PRO A 312 -16.25 -4.44 10.19
C PRO A 312 -16.55 -5.35 11.39
N ALA A 313 -16.85 -6.63 11.14
CA ALA A 313 -17.03 -7.63 12.19
C ALA A 313 -15.82 -7.75 13.13
N MET A 314 -14.59 -7.64 12.60
CA MET A 314 -13.36 -7.69 13.41
C MET A 314 -13.16 -6.45 14.26
N ALA A 315 -13.57 -5.29 13.78
CA ALA A 315 -13.51 -4.05 14.57
C ALA A 315 -14.57 -4.07 15.69
N ILE A 316 -15.79 -4.54 15.37
CA ILE A 316 -16.90 -4.66 16.33
C ILE A 316 -16.56 -5.66 17.45
N CYS A 317 -15.99 -6.81 17.11
CA CYS A 317 -15.63 -7.87 18.06
C CYS A 317 -14.17 -7.80 18.52
N SER A 318 -13.50 -6.65 18.38
CA SER A 318 -12.06 -6.53 18.64
C SER A 318 -11.68 -6.86 20.09
N ASP A 319 -12.57 -6.59 21.05
CA ASP A 319 -12.44 -6.94 22.47
C ASP A 319 -12.42 -8.45 22.70
N LEU A 320 -13.21 -9.20 21.92
CA LEU A 320 -13.24 -10.66 21.97
C LEU A 320 -12.03 -11.28 21.27
N ILE A 321 -11.50 -10.63 20.24
CA ILE A 321 -10.40 -11.18 19.43
C ILE A 321 -9.02 -10.87 20.01
N ALA A 322 -8.80 -9.64 20.51
CA ALA A 322 -7.48 -9.17 20.94
C ALA A 322 -6.76 -10.12 21.93
N PRO A 323 -7.44 -10.78 22.91
CA PRO A 323 -6.78 -11.74 23.80
C PRO A 323 -6.17 -12.96 23.11
N HIS A 324 -6.64 -13.33 21.91
CA HIS A 324 -6.25 -14.55 21.19
C HIS A 324 -5.18 -14.34 20.11
N VAL A 325 -4.69 -13.11 19.96
CA VAL A 325 -3.66 -12.74 18.98
C VAL A 325 -2.54 -11.97 19.66
N ASP A 326 -1.36 -11.93 19.04
CA ASP A 326 -0.20 -11.24 19.59
C ASP A 326 -0.22 -9.74 19.27
N PHE A 327 -0.86 -9.35 18.17
CA PHE A 327 -1.01 -7.95 17.75
C PHE A 327 -2.18 -7.79 16.77
N LEU A 328 -2.58 -6.54 16.54
CA LEU A 328 -3.58 -6.16 15.55
C LEU A 328 -3.00 -5.13 14.58
N SER A 329 -3.53 -5.05 13.36
CA SER A 329 -3.22 -3.95 12.44
C SER A 329 -4.48 -3.50 11.70
N ILE A 330 -4.80 -2.22 11.74
CA ILE A 330 -5.98 -1.67 11.08
C ILE A 330 -5.69 -1.47 9.58
N GLY A 331 -6.44 -2.19 8.74
CA GLY A 331 -6.47 -2.01 7.29
C GLY A 331 -7.61 -1.07 6.90
N THR A 332 -7.40 0.25 6.96
CA THR A 332 -8.47 1.24 6.71
C THR A 332 -9.08 1.13 5.33
N ASN A 333 -8.31 0.65 4.36
CA ASN A 333 -8.70 0.52 2.97
C ASN A 333 -9.98 -0.30 2.82
N ASP A 334 -9.92 -1.57 3.21
CA ASP A 334 -11.03 -2.49 3.13
C ASP A 334 -12.04 -2.23 4.27
N LEU A 335 -11.60 -1.72 5.45
CA LEU A 335 -12.51 -1.33 6.53
C LEU A 335 -13.51 -0.25 6.06
N ILE A 336 -13.04 0.78 5.35
CA ILE A 336 -13.91 1.83 4.81
C ILE A 336 -14.83 1.26 3.74
N GLN A 337 -14.28 0.49 2.80
CA GLN A 337 -15.04 -0.11 1.70
C GLN A 337 -16.20 -0.97 2.20
N TYR A 338 -15.95 -1.87 3.16
CA TYR A 338 -16.98 -2.76 3.68
C TYR A 338 -17.95 -2.08 4.64
N SER A 339 -17.49 -1.10 5.42
CA SER A 339 -18.38 -0.39 6.35
C SER A 339 -19.33 0.56 5.64
N LEU A 340 -18.90 1.18 4.54
CA LEU A 340 -19.69 2.14 3.77
C LEU A 340 -20.32 1.52 2.52
N ALA A 341 -20.06 0.23 2.26
CA ALA A 341 -20.52 -0.50 1.08
C ALA A 341 -20.17 0.22 -0.24
N ALA A 342 -18.96 0.77 -0.33
CA ALA A 342 -18.51 1.57 -1.46
C ALA A 342 -17.18 1.03 -1.99
N ASP A 343 -17.19 0.44 -3.19
CA ASP A 343 -15.97 0.01 -3.88
C ASP A 343 -15.17 1.25 -4.31
N ARG A 344 -13.97 1.40 -3.76
CA ARG A 344 -13.05 2.51 -4.07
C ARG A 344 -12.56 2.51 -5.52
N ASN A 345 -12.66 1.37 -6.22
CA ASN A 345 -12.29 1.24 -7.62
C ASN A 345 -13.46 1.59 -8.55
N ASP A 346 -14.69 1.65 -8.04
CA ASP A 346 -15.86 2.05 -8.81
C ASP A 346 -16.05 3.57 -8.74
N GLN A 347 -15.72 4.23 -9.85
CA GLN A 347 -15.83 5.69 -9.98
C GLN A 347 -17.25 6.21 -9.74
N SER A 348 -18.29 5.40 -9.93
CA SER A 348 -19.68 5.82 -9.74
C SER A 348 -20.07 5.98 -8.27
N VAL A 349 -19.36 5.31 -7.35
CA VAL A 349 -19.65 5.31 -5.91
C VAL A 349 -18.49 5.77 -5.04
N ASN A 350 -17.31 6.05 -5.61
CA ASN A 350 -16.13 6.49 -4.86
C ASN A 350 -16.37 7.77 -4.02
N TYR A 351 -17.36 8.60 -4.35
CA TYR A 351 -17.74 9.75 -3.51
C TYR A 351 -18.24 9.35 -2.10
N LEU A 352 -18.66 8.10 -1.92
CA LEU A 352 -19.04 7.53 -0.62
C LEU A 352 -17.83 7.07 0.20
N TYR A 353 -16.66 6.90 -0.41
CA TYR A 353 -15.44 6.48 0.27
C TYR A 353 -14.91 7.62 1.16
N ASN A 354 -15.27 7.58 2.44
CA ASN A 354 -14.99 8.69 3.38
C ASN A 354 -14.27 8.22 4.65
N PRO A 355 -12.94 8.46 4.77
CA PRO A 355 -12.17 8.14 5.98
C PRO A 355 -12.65 8.88 7.25
N LEU A 356 -13.29 10.04 7.11
CA LEU A 356 -13.83 10.84 8.23
C LEU A 356 -15.29 10.50 8.55
N HIS A 357 -15.85 9.44 7.97
CA HIS A 357 -17.19 9.01 8.32
C HIS A 357 -17.24 8.57 9.80
N PRO A 358 -18.23 8.97 10.61
CA PRO A 358 -18.26 8.67 12.05
C PRO A 358 -18.19 7.18 12.36
N ALA A 359 -18.83 6.33 11.55
CA ALA A 359 -18.72 4.88 11.70
C ALA A 359 -17.27 4.39 11.58
N ILE A 360 -16.48 4.95 10.65
CA ILE A 360 -15.08 4.56 10.46
C ILE A 360 -14.23 4.99 11.64
N LEU A 361 -14.38 6.25 12.09
CA LEU A 361 -13.64 6.75 13.25
C LEU A 361 -13.98 5.96 14.52
N ARG A 362 -15.26 5.58 14.70
CA ARG A 362 -15.72 4.73 15.80
C ARG A 362 -15.12 3.33 15.71
N LEU A 363 -15.12 2.69 14.54
CA LEU A 363 -14.51 1.36 14.35
C LEU A 363 -12.99 1.37 14.59
N ILE A 364 -12.31 2.44 14.19
CA ILE A 364 -10.89 2.66 14.52
C ILE A 364 -10.72 2.76 16.04
N LYS A 365 -11.52 3.61 16.70
CA LYS A 365 -11.43 3.83 18.15
C LYS A 365 -11.72 2.55 18.94
N MET A 366 -12.76 1.80 18.56
CA MET A 366 -13.10 0.50 19.16
C MET A 366 -11.91 -0.46 19.10
N SER A 367 -11.30 -0.60 17.91
CA SER A 367 -10.13 -1.47 17.72
C SER A 367 -8.93 -1.05 18.57
N LEU A 368 -8.65 0.26 18.66
CA LEU A 368 -7.57 0.82 19.47
C LEU A 368 -7.80 0.58 20.97
N ASP A 369 -9.02 0.79 21.44
CA ASP A 369 -9.40 0.61 22.84
C ASP A 369 -9.33 -0.87 23.24
N ALA A 370 -9.87 -1.76 22.42
CA ALA A 370 -9.83 -3.20 22.65
C ALA A 370 -8.39 -3.73 22.74
N ALA A 371 -7.52 -3.31 21.81
CA ALA A 371 -6.11 -3.68 21.85
C ALA A 371 -5.41 -3.16 23.11
N THR A 372 -5.66 -1.90 23.46
CA THR A 372 -5.11 -1.27 24.67
C THR A 372 -5.56 -2.01 25.94
N GLN A 373 -6.86 -2.33 26.04
CA GLN A 373 -7.44 -3.05 27.17
C GLN A 373 -6.88 -4.47 27.30
N ALA A 374 -6.61 -5.14 26.18
CA ALA A 374 -5.99 -6.46 26.14
C ALA A 374 -4.45 -6.42 26.33
N GLY A 375 -3.84 -5.23 26.42
CA GLY A 375 -2.39 -5.07 26.49
C GLY A 375 -1.66 -5.51 25.22
N LYS A 376 -2.34 -5.44 24.06
CA LYS A 376 -1.81 -5.88 22.76
C LYS A 376 -1.39 -4.69 21.91
N PRO A 377 -0.24 -4.77 21.21
CA PRO A 377 0.15 -3.74 20.25
C PRO A 377 -0.83 -3.70 19.07
N ILE A 378 -1.15 -2.49 18.62
CA ILE A 378 -1.97 -2.24 17.45
C ILE A 378 -1.31 -1.20 16.53
N SER A 379 -1.26 -1.52 15.23
CA SER A 379 -0.75 -0.64 14.18
C SER A 379 -1.85 -0.24 13.19
N MET A 380 -1.53 0.65 12.26
CA MET A 380 -2.35 0.95 11.09
C MET A 380 -1.49 0.95 9.84
N CYS A 381 -1.90 0.20 8.81
CA CYS A 381 -1.16 0.06 7.55
C CYS A 381 -1.94 0.48 6.29
N GLY A 382 -3.18 0.97 6.47
CA GLY A 382 -4.02 1.48 5.38
C GLY A 382 -3.63 2.90 4.93
N GLU A 383 -4.24 3.40 3.85
CA GLU A 383 -3.89 4.70 3.27
C GLU A 383 -4.14 5.88 4.23
N MET A 384 -5.04 5.73 5.20
CA MET A 384 -5.27 6.77 6.20
C MET A 384 -4.02 7.08 7.04
N ALA A 385 -3.14 6.09 7.27
CA ALA A 385 -1.87 6.29 7.97
C ALA A 385 -0.84 7.05 7.13
N ASN A 386 -0.99 7.03 5.79
CA ASN A 386 -0.09 7.66 4.83
C ASN A 386 -0.44 9.13 4.58
N ASP A 387 -1.68 9.52 4.87
CA ASP A 387 -2.20 10.85 4.61
C ASP A 387 -1.90 11.80 5.78
N LYS A 388 -1.10 12.82 5.48
CA LYS A 388 -0.69 13.87 6.42
C LYS A 388 -1.84 14.52 7.17
N ARG A 389 -3.02 14.62 6.57
CA ARG A 389 -4.20 15.25 7.17
C ARG A 389 -4.70 14.48 8.38
N TYR A 390 -4.56 13.15 8.40
CA TYR A 390 -5.13 12.31 9.44
C TYR A 390 -4.14 11.92 10.54
N VAL A 391 -2.83 12.14 10.37
CA VAL A 391 -1.80 11.71 11.35
C VAL A 391 -2.12 12.22 12.76
N ARG A 392 -2.42 13.52 12.91
CA ARG A 392 -2.75 14.11 14.22
C ARG A 392 -4.09 13.60 14.77
N LEU A 393 -5.09 13.38 13.92
CA LEU A 393 -6.35 12.77 14.32
C LEU A 393 -6.12 11.35 14.86
N LEU A 394 -5.38 10.52 14.13
CA LEU A 394 -5.08 9.14 14.52
C LEU A 394 -4.28 9.08 15.82
N LEU A 395 -3.29 9.97 15.99
CA LEU A 395 -2.57 10.15 17.25
C LEU A 395 -3.54 10.49 18.40
N GLY A 396 -4.45 11.46 18.18
CA GLY A 396 -5.48 11.85 19.14
C GLY A 396 -6.45 10.74 19.50
N LEU A 397 -6.78 9.85 18.55
CA LEU A 397 -7.61 8.66 18.79
C LEU A 397 -6.87 7.57 19.58
N GLY A 398 -5.54 7.63 19.67
CA GLY A 398 -4.74 6.70 20.47
C GLY A 398 -3.76 5.83 19.67
N LEU A 399 -3.66 6.00 18.34
CA LEU A 399 -2.71 5.23 17.54
C LEU A 399 -1.26 5.61 17.89
N ARG A 400 -0.39 4.61 18.04
CA ARG A 400 1.05 4.81 18.37
C ARG A 400 2.01 4.09 17.41
N THR A 401 1.49 3.25 16.52
CA THR A 401 2.30 2.52 15.53
C THR A 401 1.71 2.75 14.14
N PHE A 402 2.48 3.42 13.29
CA PHE A 402 2.11 3.70 11.90
C PHE A 402 2.95 2.84 10.98
N SER A 403 2.33 2.21 9.99
CA SER A 403 3.02 1.56 8.88
C SER A 403 2.64 2.22 7.57
N VAL A 404 3.61 2.87 6.93
CA VAL A 404 3.36 3.79 5.81
C VAL A 404 4.29 3.50 4.63
N ASN A 405 3.88 3.90 3.44
CA ASN A 405 4.71 3.80 2.25
C ASN A 405 5.95 4.70 2.40
N PRO A 406 7.12 4.31 1.84
CA PRO A 406 8.35 5.08 1.95
C PRO A 406 8.19 6.55 1.55
N GLU A 407 7.34 6.86 0.58
CA GLU A 407 7.10 8.22 0.05
C GLU A 407 6.49 9.15 1.09
N SER A 408 5.63 8.63 1.97
CA SER A 408 4.97 9.38 3.05
C SER A 408 5.75 9.35 4.36
N TYR A 409 6.72 8.44 4.50
CA TYR A 409 7.41 8.15 5.77
C TYR A 409 7.99 9.40 6.44
N LEU A 410 8.77 10.21 5.73
CA LEU A 410 9.39 11.41 6.32
C LEU A 410 8.39 12.53 6.59
N GLU A 411 7.33 12.64 5.78
CA GLU A 411 6.28 13.64 6.01
C GLU A 411 5.48 13.31 7.27
N VAL A 412 5.08 12.04 7.43
CA VAL A 412 4.44 11.52 8.65
C VAL A 412 5.36 11.70 9.86
N LYS A 413 6.66 11.37 9.74
CA LYS A 413 7.65 11.62 10.81
C LYS A 413 7.71 13.09 11.19
N GLN A 414 7.72 14.01 10.22
CA GLN A 414 7.77 15.44 10.51
C GLN A 414 6.54 15.88 11.30
N ILE A 415 5.35 15.39 10.94
CA ILE A 415 4.10 15.75 11.61
C ILE A 415 4.12 15.22 13.04
N ILE A 416 4.50 13.94 13.24
CA ILE A 416 4.70 13.37 14.57
C ILE A 416 5.63 14.26 15.40
N ASN A 417 6.81 14.61 14.87
CA ASN A 417 7.81 15.39 15.59
C ASN A 417 7.39 16.86 15.87
N LYS A 418 6.38 17.36 15.17
CA LYS A 418 5.80 18.69 15.40
C LYS A 418 4.52 18.64 16.24
N THR A 419 3.99 17.47 16.54
CA THR A 419 2.73 17.29 17.25
C THR A 419 2.93 17.37 18.75
N ASP A 420 2.02 18.03 19.46
CA ASP A 420 1.84 17.93 20.91
C ASP A 420 0.56 17.15 21.19
N MET A 421 0.67 16.03 21.93
CA MET A 421 -0.46 15.14 22.16
C MET A 421 -1.50 15.69 23.15
N SER A 422 -1.11 16.63 24.02
CA SER A 422 -1.93 17.07 25.16
C SER A 422 -3.28 17.67 24.75
N ARG A 423 -3.35 18.23 23.55
CA ARG A 423 -4.55 18.89 23.01
C ARG A 423 -5.34 18.06 22.01
N LEU A 424 -4.77 16.95 21.53
CA LEU A 424 -5.37 16.18 20.44
C LEU A 424 -6.51 15.27 20.87
N ALA A 425 -6.36 14.58 22.01
CA ALA A 425 -7.33 13.57 22.42
C ALA A 425 -8.76 14.13 22.59
N PRO A 426 -8.99 15.28 23.25
CA PRO A 426 -10.34 15.86 23.36
C PRO A 426 -10.94 16.23 22.00
N LEU A 427 -10.14 16.77 21.07
CA LEU A 427 -10.60 17.15 19.73
C LEU A 427 -10.94 15.92 18.88
N ALA A 428 -10.09 14.90 18.91
CA ALA A 428 -10.30 13.65 18.19
C ALA A 428 -11.54 12.90 18.69
N VAL A 429 -11.77 12.85 20.00
CA VAL A 429 -12.97 12.21 20.59
C VAL A 429 -14.23 12.96 20.19
N ARG A 430 -14.22 14.30 20.16
CA ARG A 430 -15.38 15.09 19.68
C ARG A 430 -15.80 14.73 18.26
N MET A 431 -14.85 14.42 17.36
CA MET A 431 -15.16 14.02 15.97
C MET A 431 -16.01 12.74 15.89
N LEU A 432 -15.98 11.88 16.91
CA LEU A 432 -16.71 10.61 16.91
C LEU A 432 -18.23 10.79 16.97
N ASP A 433 -18.71 11.92 17.47
CA ASP A 433 -20.14 12.19 17.69
C ASP A 433 -20.70 13.27 16.75
N MET A 434 -19.85 13.87 15.92
CA MET A 434 -20.27 14.86 14.95
C MET A 434 -20.99 14.20 13.79
N THR A 435 -22.15 14.74 13.40
CA THR A 435 -22.97 14.23 12.29
C THR A 435 -22.69 14.96 10.97
N SER A 436 -22.36 16.26 11.02
CA SER A 436 -22.03 17.07 9.84
C SER A 436 -20.64 16.76 9.27
N GLN A 437 -20.56 16.49 7.96
CA GLN A 437 -19.29 16.31 7.27
C GLN A 437 -18.48 17.60 7.20
N ALA A 438 -19.14 18.75 7.02
CA ALA A 438 -18.48 20.05 6.96
C ALA A 438 -17.79 20.38 8.30
N GLU A 439 -18.52 20.20 9.41
CA GLU A 439 -17.96 20.46 10.74
C GLU A 439 -16.77 19.51 11.05
N ARG A 440 -16.85 18.23 10.62
CA ARG A 440 -15.72 17.31 10.78
C ARG A 440 -14.50 17.73 9.96
N ALA A 441 -14.70 18.24 8.74
CA ALA A 441 -13.62 18.77 7.92
C ALA A 441 -12.99 20.01 8.57
N GLU A 442 -13.80 20.94 9.06
CA GLU A 442 -13.33 22.13 9.80
C GLU A 442 -12.54 21.76 11.05
N LEU A 443 -13.03 20.79 11.83
CA LEU A 443 -12.33 20.33 13.03
C LEU A 443 -11.02 19.60 12.67
N LEU A 444 -10.96 18.87 11.56
CA LEU A 444 -9.72 18.27 11.08
C LEU A 444 -8.69 19.33 10.71
N GLU A 445 -9.10 20.40 10.04
CA GLU A 445 -8.23 21.53 9.74
C GLU A 445 -7.75 22.19 11.04
N ALA A 446 -8.64 22.44 12.00
CA ALA A 446 -8.26 22.98 13.31
C ALA A 446 -7.22 22.10 14.03
N ILE A 447 -7.41 20.76 14.03
CA ILE A 447 -6.44 19.79 14.57
C ILE A 447 -5.06 19.96 13.90
N ASN A 448 -5.02 20.25 12.60
CA ASN A 448 -3.78 20.38 11.83
C ASN A 448 -3.09 21.74 11.92
N TYR A 449 -3.84 22.83 12.15
CA TYR A 449 -3.29 24.18 12.31
C TYR A 449 -2.88 24.53 13.74
N GLU A 450 -3.62 24.03 14.74
CA GLU A 450 -3.45 24.46 16.15
C GLU A 450 -2.37 23.68 16.92
N ASN A 451 -1.68 22.70 16.30
CA ASN A 451 -0.68 21.82 16.94
C ASN A 451 0.66 21.69 16.18
#